data_AF-A0A7X7V6X9-F1
#
_entry.id   AF-A0A7X7V6X9-F1
#
_cell.length_a   1.000
_cell.length_b   1.000
_cell.length_c   1.000
_cell.angle_alpha   90.00
_cell.angle_beta   90.00
_cell.angle_gamma   90.00
#
_symmetry.space_group_name_H-M   'P 1'
#
loop_
_entity.id
_entity.type
_entity.pdbx_description
1 polymer ?
#
loop_
_entity_poly.entity_id
_entity_poly.type
_entity_poly.pdbx_seq_one_letter_code
_entity_poly.pdbx_strand_id
1 'polypeptide(L)'
;MDSMPRVERMDDQRYLVSAVSDDDDVQIVVEITPEVRKWGHRRGYAEQSVVEAAINYLVARQRVDELPTKLFLEDVDAAHDDFRSTIVAWLDEKKDGVPAPQ
;
A
#
# COMPACT_ATOMS: atom_id res chain seq x y z
N MET A 1 0.35 -1.92 21.25
CA MET A 1 -0.74 -2.54 20.48
C MET A 1 -0.39 -2.32 19.03
N ASP A 2 -0.10 -3.39 18.29
CA ASP A 2 0.20 -3.31 16.86
C ASP A 2 -1.07 -2.93 16.10
N SER A 3 -1.36 -1.63 16.04
CA SER A 3 -2.45 -1.10 15.22
C SER A 3 -2.04 -1.21 13.76
N MET A 4 -2.23 -2.38 13.18
CA MET A 4 -2.02 -2.60 11.75
C MET A 4 -2.95 -1.67 10.96
N PRO A 5 -2.46 -1.00 9.90
CA PRO A 5 -3.29 -0.15 9.06
C PRO A 5 -4.43 -0.97 8.45
N ARG A 6 -5.66 -0.49 8.63
CA ARG A 6 -6.86 -1.14 8.10
C ARG A 6 -7.13 -0.61 6.69
N VAL A 7 -7.10 -1.49 5.70
CA VAL A 7 -7.36 -1.15 4.30
C VAL A 7 -8.79 -1.56 3.92
N GLU A 8 -9.64 -0.58 3.63
CA GLU A 8 -11.03 -0.77 3.18
C GLU A 8 -11.20 -0.26 1.74
N ARG A 9 -11.77 -1.09 0.87
CA ARG A 9 -12.04 -0.68 -0.52
C ARG A 9 -13.27 0.22 -0.56
N MET A 10 -13.09 1.48 -0.95
CA MET A 10 -14.20 2.42 -1.16
C MET A 10 -14.84 2.26 -2.54
N ASP A 11 -14.00 2.14 -3.57
CA ASP A 11 -14.39 2.13 -4.99
C ASP A 11 -13.48 1.18 -5.79
N ASP A 12 -13.70 1.05 -7.10
CA ASP A 12 -12.90 0.13 -7.95
C ASP A 12 -11.41 0.51 -7.98
N GLN A 13 -11.10 1.80 -7.74
CA GLN A 13 -9.74 2.35 -7.79
C GLN A 13 -9.33 3.09 -6.50
N ARG A 14 -10.23 3.21 -5.52
CA ARG A 14 -9.98 4.00 -4.29
C ARG A 14 -10.10 3.12 -3.05
N TYR A 15 -9.10 3.21 -2.20
CA TYR A 15 -8.98 2.45 -0.97
C TYR A 15 -8.79 3.43 0.18
N LEU A 16 -9.61 3.32 1.22
CA LEU A 16 -9.41 4.03 2.46
C LEU A 16 -8.47 3.21 3.33
N VAL A 17 -7.44 3.86 3.83
CA VAL A 17 -6.51 3.26 4.77
C VAL A 17 -6.60 4.03 6.08
N SER A 18 -7.09 3.36 7.10
CA SER A 18 -7.18 3.88 8.46
C SER A 18 -6.00 3.36 9.26
N ALA A 19 -5.15 4.26 9.73
CA ALA A 19 -3.95 3.94 10.48
C ALA A 19 -3.92 4.79 11.76
N VAL A 20 -3.50 4.20 12.87
CA VAL A 20 -3.35 4.92 14.13
C VAL A 20 -1.94 5.54 14.17
N SER A 21 -1.86 6.86 14.34
CA SER A 21 -0.60 7.57 14.58
C SER A 21 -0.62 8.20 15.96
N ASP A 22 0.30 7.77 16.84
CA ASP A 22 0.51 8.28 18.21
C ASP A 22 -0.76 8.27 19.10
N ASP A 23 -1.72 9.15 18.85
CA ASP A 23 -3.01 9.30 19.55
C ASP A 23 -4.22 9.54 18.60
N ASP A 24 -3.99 9.68 17.28
CA ASP A 24 -5.01 10.06 16.29
C ASP A 24 -5.24 8.98 15.22
N ASP A 25 -6.49 8.87 14.73
CA ASP A 25 -6.85 7.99 13.59
C ASP A 25 -6.65 8.77 12.29
N VAL A 26 -5.63 8.38 11.54
CA VAL A 26 -5.31 9.00 10.25
C VAL A 26 -5.95 8.20 9.13
N GLN A 27 -6.77 8.88 8.34
CA GLN A 27 -7.47 8.32 7.20
C GLN A 27 -6.84 8.80 5.90
N ILE A 28 -6.31 7.86 5.14
CA ILE A 28 -5.62 8.11 3.87
C ILE A 28 -6.40 7.45 2.74
N VAL A 29 -6.81 8.24 1.75
CA VAL A 29 -7.44 7.72 0.54
C VAL A 29 -6.36 7.44 -0.49
N VAL A 30 -6.10 6.16 -0.74
CA VAL A 30 -5.17 5.70 -1.77
C VAL A 30 -5.92 5.44 -3.07
N GLU A 31 -5.49 6.09 -4.14
CA GLU A 31 -6.03 5.90 -5.48
C GLU A 31 -5.02 5.13 -6.35
N ILE A 32 -5.46 3.99 -6.87
CA ILE A 32 -4.70 3.17 -7.82
C ILE A 32 -5.00 3.65 -9.24
N THR A 33 -3.98 4.17 -9.91
CA THR A 33 -4.09 4.51 -11.34
C THR A 33 -4.17 3.24 -12.19
N PRO A 34 -4.84 3.28 -13.35
CA PRO A 34 -4.98 2.12 -14.22
C PRO A 34 -3.63 1.52 -14.67
N GLU A 35 -2.56 2.30 -14.67
CA GLU A 35 -1.22 1.80 -14.97
C GLU A 35 -0.71 0.85 -13.89
N VAL A 36 -0.75 1.27 -12.62
CA VAL A 36 -0.36 0.44 -11.47
C VAL A 36 -1.26 -0.80 -11.35
N ARG A 37 -2.56 -0.64 -11.63
CA ARG A 37 -3.50 -1.78 -11.68
C ARG A 37 -3.10 -2.82 -12.72
N LYS A 38 -2.83 -2.39 -13.96
CA LYS A 38 -2.38 -3.29 -15.04
C LYS A 38 -1.07 -3.97 -14.69
N TRP A 39 -0.15 -3.24 -14.06
CA TRP A 39 1.13 -3.75 -13.60
C TRP A 39 0.98 -4.84 -12.53
N GLY A 40 0.16 -4.60 -11.50
CA GLY A 40 -0.14 -5.57 -10.45
C GLY A 40 -0.81 -6.81 -10.99
N HIS A 41 -1.85 -6.63 -11.82
CA HIS A 41 -2.58 -7.72 -12.46
C HIS A 41 -1.68 -8.55 -13.41
N ARG A 42 -0.74 -7.92 -14.13
CA ARG A 42 0.22 -8.64 -14.98
C ARG A 42 1.12 -9.57 -14.15
N ARG A 43 1.48 -9.18 -12.93
CA ARG A 43 2.27 -10.00 -12.01
C ARG A 43 1.43 -10.98 -11.16
N GLY A 44 0.10 -10.88 -11.23
CA GLY A 44 -0.81 -11.69 -10.42
C GLY A 44 -0.94 -11.21 -8.97
N TYR A 45 -0.62 -9.94 -8.69
CA TYR A 45 -0.84 -9.34 -7.37
C TYR A 45 -2.25 -8.77 -7.26
N ALA A 46 -2.87 -8.94 -6.09
CA ALA A 46 -4.14 -8.30 -5.77
C ALA A 46 -3.94 -6.79 -5.58
N GLU A 47 -4.89 -5.99 -6.09
CA GLU A 47 -4.87 -4.53 -5.99
C GLU A 47 -4.76 -4.04 -4.53
N GLN A 48 -5.48 -4.69 -3.62
CA GLN A 48 -5.42 -4.41 -2.19
C GLN A 48 -4.02 -4.66 -1.60
N SER A 49 -3.34 -5.72 -2.02
CA SER A 49 -1.98 -6.01 -1.55
C SER A 49 -0.99 -4.94 -2.02
N VAL A 50 -1.16 -4.43 -3.25
CA VAL A 50 -0.33 -3.32 -3.76
C VAL A 50 -0.53 -2.05 -2.92
N VAL A 51 -1.78 -1.73 -2.55
CA VAL A 51 -2.09 -0.59 -1.67
C VAL A 51 -1.47 -0.75 -0.29
N GLU A 52 -1.61 -1.93 0.30
CA GLU A 52 -1.04 -2.24 1.61
C GLU A 52 0.49 -2.11 1.60
N ALA A 53 1.15 -2.64 0.56
CA ALA A 53 2.58 -2.52 0.36
C ALA A 53 3.02 -1.05 0.19
N ALA A 54 2.25 -0.28 -0.56
CA ALA A 54 2.53 1.14 -0.79
C ALA A 54 2.43 1.96 0.50
N ILE A 55 1.39 1.75 1.31
CA ILE A 55 1.27 2.42 2.60
C ILE A 55 2.39 2.01 3.53
N ASN A 56 2.73 0.72 3.60
CA ASN A 56 3.83 0.27 4.45
C ASN A 56 5.17 0.89 4.01
N TYR A 57 5.42 0.97 2.70
CA TYR A 57 6.59 1.64 2.13
C TYR A 57 6.71 3.11 2.58
N LEU A 58 5.57 3.82 2.61
CA LEU A 58 5.47 5.22 2.99
C LEU A 58 5.60 5.42 4.50
N VAL A 59 4.87 4.64 5.30
CA VAL A 59 4.92 4.68 6.77
C VAL A 59 6.30 4.31 7.32
N ALA A 60 7.05 3.46 6.61
CA ALA A 60 8.43 3.15 6.95
C ALA A 60 9.40 4.33 6.73
N ARG A 61 9.03 5.33 5.92
CA ARG A 61 9.87 6.48 5.55
C ARG A 61 9.47 7.76 6.25
N GLN A 62 8.17 7.98 6.41
CA GLN A 62 7.59 9.17 7.02
C GLN A 62 6.42 8.78 7.89
N ARG A 63 6.02 9.65 8.82
CA ARG A 63 4.88 9.33 9.66
C ARG A 63 3.58 9.32 8.85
N VAL A 64 2.63 8.52 9.29
CA VAL A 64 1.34 8.38 8.62
C VAL A 64 0.53 9.67 8.70
N ASP A 65 0.71 10.49 9.74
CA ASP A 65 0.12 11.83 9.88
C ASP A 65 0.74 12.88 8.94
N GLU A 66 1.96 12.64 8.44
CA GLU A 66 2.60 13.49 7.45
C GLU A 66 2.17 13.13 6.01
N LEU A 67 1.46 12.01 5.84
CA LEU A 67 0.97 11.61 4.53
C LEU A 67 -0.23 12.48 4.11
N PRO A 68 -0.32 12.82 2.82
CA PRO A 68 -1.47 13.54 2.32
C PRO A 68 -2.73 12.69 2.48
N THR A 69 -3.86 13.34 2.80
CA THR A 69 -5.16 12.69 2.96
C THR A 69 -5.61 11.95 1.69
N LYS A 70 -5.10 12.35 0.52
CA LYS A 70 -5.27 11.64 -0.75
C LYS A 70 -3.90 11.36 -1.37
N LEU A 71 -3.65 10.10 -1.69
CA LEU A 71 -2.40 9.61 -2.22
C LEU A 71 -2.64 8.89 -3.54
N PHE A 72 -1.90 9.27 -4.58
CA PHE A 72 -1.93 8.61 -5.88
C PHE A 72 -0.69 7.74 -6.01
N LEU A 73 -0.87 6.44 -6.29
CA LEU A 73 0.28 5.53 -6.39
C LEU A 73 1.24 5.91 -7.52
N GLU A 74 0.74 6.55 -8.57
CA GLU A 74 1.56 7.04 -9.69
C GLU A 74 2.46 8.22 -9.31
N ASP A 75 1.97 9.14 -8.46
CA ASP A 75 2.80 10.22 -7.93
C ASP A 75 3.92 9.67 -7.04
N VAL A 76 3.61 8.69 -6.19
CA VAL A 76 4.61 8.04 -5.34
C VAL A 76 5.63 7.27 -6.18
N ASP A 77 5.16 6.55 -7.19
CA ASP A 77 6.02 5.85 -8.14
C ASP A 77 6.93 6.80 -8.92
N ALA A 78 6.41 7.96 -9.35
CA ALA A 78 7.18 8.98 -10.04
C ALA A 78 8.14 9.74 -9.10
N ALA A 79 7.79 9.89 -7.82
CA ALA A 79 8.63 10.50 -6.80
C ALA A 79 9.72 9.54 -6.29
N HIS A 80 9.51 8.23 -6.39
CA HIS A 80 10.38 7.20 -5.85
C HIS A 80 10.64 6.08 -6.89
N ASP A 81 11.77 6.16 -7.58
CA ASP A 81 12.20 5.15 -8.56
C ASP A 81 12.28 3.71 -8.00
N ASP A 82 12.58 3.55 -6.70
CA ASP A 82 12.66 2.24 -6.03
C ASP A 82 11.33 1.74 -5.45
N PHE A 83 10.24 2.50 -5.62
CA PHE A 83 8.91 2.15 -5.12
C PHE A 83 8.42 0.81 -5.68
N ARG A 84 8.38 0.64 -7.01
CA ARG A 84 7.96 -0.62 -7.66
C ARG A 84 8.80 -1.80 -7.20
N SER A 85 10.12 -1.64 -7.11
CA SER A 85 11.03 -2.72 -6.70
C SER A 85 10.81 -3.12 -5.24
N THR A 86 10.61 -2.14 -4.36
CA THR A 86 10.37 -2.38 -2.93
C THR A 86 9.01 -3.02 -2.68
N ILE A 87 7.96 -2.55 -3.35
CA ILE A 87 6.63 -3.16 -3.27
C ILE A 87 6.66 -4.59 -3.78
N VAL A 88 7.35 -4.85 -4.90
CA VAL A 88 7.48 -6.22 -5.42
C VAL A 88 8.17 -7.11 -4.40
N ALA A 89 9.29 -6.68 -3.82
CA ALA A 89 9.99 -7.45 -2.80
C ALA A 89 9.10 -7.74 -1.59
N TRP A 90 8.33 -6.75 -1.12
CA TRP A 90 7.41 -6.93 -0.01
C TRP A 90 6.25 -7.90 -0.34
N LEU A 91 5.69 -7.78 -1.54
CA LEU A 91 4.61 -8.66 -2.01
C LEU A 91 5.10 -10.10 -2.24
N ASP A 92 6.33 -10.26 -2.72
CA ASP A 92 6.96 -11.56 -2.90
C ASP A 92 7.25 -12.21 -1.55
N GLU A 93 7.77 -11.45 -0.59
CA GLU A 93 7.99 -11.92 0.78
C GLU A 93 6.67 -12.33 1.47
N LYS A 94 5.58 -11.57 1.28
CA LYS A 94 4.25 -11.96 1.79
C LYS A 94 3.67 -13.19 1.09
N LYS A 95 4.02 -13.40 -0.18
CA LYS A 95 3.60 -14.57 -0.96
C LYS A 95 4.35 -15.83 -0.51
N ASP A 96 5.64 -15.72 -0.21
CA ASP A 96 6.47 -16.79 0.36
C ASP A 96 6.25 -17.01 1.86
N GLY A 97 5.63 -16.04 2.55
CA GLY A 97 5.24 -16.11 3.96
C GLY A 97 4.04 -17.02 4.27
N VAL A 98 3.46 -17.72 3.29
CA VAL A 98 2.60 -18.88 3.57
C VAL A 98 3.51 -20.09 3.75
N PRO A 99 3.73 -20.62 4.97
CA PRO A 99 4.40 -21.90 5.09
C PRO A 99 3.58 -22.94 4.32
N ALA A 100 4.19 -23.53 3.29
CA ALA A 100 3.68 -24.77 2.73
C ALA A 100 3.56 -25.77 3.88
N PRO A 101 2.38 -26.39 4.12
CA PRO A 101 2.30 -27.46 5.10
C PRO A 101 3.22 -28.59 4.62
N GLN A 102 4.26 -28.87 5.40
CA GLN A 102 5.02 -30.11 5.28
C GLN A 102 4.19 -31.27 5.81
#